data_AF-J1HWK0-F1
#
_entry.id   AF-J1HWK0-F1
#
_cell.length_a   1.000
_cell.length_b   1.000
_cell.length_c   1.000
_cell.angle_alpha   90.00
_cell.angle_beta   90.00
_cell.angle_gamma   90.00
#
_symmetry.space_group_name_H-M   'P 1'
#
loop_
_entity.id
_entity.type
_entity.pdbx_description
1 polymer ?
#
loop_
_entity_poly.entity_id
_entity_poly.type
_entity_poly.pdbx_seq_one_letter_code
_entity_poly.pdbx_strand_id
1 'polypeptide(L)'
;HVSHGGNKRLKRAMFASAFASLRSDPVSRAYYQRKRDQGKHHNQAVPALAHRRILTLHATIRNNTLYTPNQPRNYLPPRHTT
;
A
#
# COMPACT_ATOMS: atom_id res chain seq x y z
N HIS A 1 -13.68 19.58 -4.44
CA HIS A 1 -12.31 20.14 -4.33
C HIS A 1 -11.31 19.17 -4.94
N VAL A 2 -10.91 19.37 -6.20
CA VAL A 2 -9.85 18.57 -6.83
C VAL A 2 -8.53 19.23 -6.47
N SER A 3 -7.77 18.62 -5.57
CA SER A 3 -6.43 19.09 -5.19
C SER A 3 -5.50 19.03 -6.41
N HIS A 4 -5.04 20.20 -6.87
CA HIS A 4 -4.11 20.36 -8.01
C HIS A 4 -2.64 20.11 -7.62
N GLY A 5 -2.34 19.96 -6.32
CA GLY A 5 -1.01 19.63 -5.82
C GLY A 5 -0.71 18.13 -5.84
N GLY A 6 0.49 17.76 -6.28
CA GLY A 6 1.04 16.40 -6.24
C GLY A 6 1.40 15.82 -7.61
N ASN A 7 2.32 14.84 -7.61
CA ASN A 7 2.80 14.21 -8.85
C ASN A 7 1.71 13.36 -9.52
N LYS A 8 1.17 13.86 -10.65
CA LYS A 8 0.10 13.20 -11.42
C LYS A 8 0.54 11.82 -11.96
N ARG A 9 1.80 11.68 -12.40
CA ARG A 9 2.33 10.41 -12.92
C ARG A 9 2.34 9.35 -11.83
N LEU A 10 2.85 9.72 -10.65
CA LEU A 10 2.86 8.84 -9.48
C LEU A 10 1.44 8.40 -9.12
N LYS A 11 0.50 9.34 -9.05
CA LYS A 11 -0.89 9.04 -8.69
C LYS A 11 -1.52 8.05 -9.69
N ARG A 12 -1.33 8.25 -11.00
CA ARG A 12 -1.84 7.33 -12.04
C ARG A 12 -1.24 5.93 -11.95
N ALA A 13 0.07 5.82 -11.75
CA ALA A 13 0.74 4.53 -11.57
C ALA A 13 0.21 3.77 -10.33
N MET A 14 -0.03 4.50 -9.24
CA MET A 14 -0.42 3.91 -7.96
C MET A 14 -1.86 3.39 -7.95
N PHE A 15 -2.77 4.03 -8.67
CA PHE A 15 -4.13 3.51 -8.83
C PHE A 15 -4.13 2.18 -9.60
N ALA A 16 -3.49 2.11 -10.76
CA ALA A 16 -3.40 0.88 -11.55
C ALA A 16 -2.74 -0.25 -10.74
N SER A 17 -1.65 0.06 -10.03
CA SER A 17 -0.99 -0.87 -9.11
C SER A 17 -1.99 -1.39 -8.08
N ALA A 18 -2.67 -0.52 -7.31
CA ALA A 18 -3.63 -0.92 -6.29
C ALA A 18 -4.72 -1.86 -6.83
N PHE A 19 -5.26 -1.58 -8.03
CA PHE A 19 -6.23 -2.46 -8.68
C PHE A 19 -5.66 -3.83 -9.05
N ALA A 20 -4.43 -3.90 -9.57
CA ALA A 20 -3.78 -5.17 -9.89
C ALA A 20 -3.63 -6.06 -8.65
N SER A 21 -3.23 -5.50 -7.50
CA SER A 21 -3.09 -6.29 -6.27
C SER A 21 -4.39 -6.74 -5.64
N LEU A 22 -5.53 -6.10 -5.92
CA LEU A 22 -6.82 -6.65 -5.49
C LEU A 22 -7.12 -8.02 -6.13
N ARG A 23 -6.51 -8.29 -7.29
CA ARG A 23 -6.66 -9.55 -8.02
C ARG A 23 -5.58 -10.56 -7.66
N SER A 24 -4.33 -10.12 -7.49
CA SER A 24 -3.19 -11.03 -7.34
C SER A 24 -2.68 -11.23 -5.91
N ASP A 25 -3.01 -10.35 -4.96
CA ASP A 25 -2.50 -10.41 -3.59
C ASP A 25 -3.63 -10.53 -2.55
N PRO A 26 -3.77 -11.70 -1.88
CA PRO A 26 -4.80 -11.91 -0.86
C PRO A 26 -4.65 -10.95 0.33
N VAL A 27 -3.45 -10.49 0.66
CA VAL A 27 -3.23 -9.57 1.79
C VAL A 27 -3.68 -8.14 1.46
N SER A 28 -3.47 -7.71 0.22
CA SER A 28 -4.04 -6.46 -0.31
C SER A 28 -5.57 -6.51 -0.32
N ARG A 29 -6.15 -7.64 -0.75
CA ARG A 29 -7.61 -7.85 -0.74
C ARG A 29 -8.20 -7.83 0.67
N ALA A 30 -7.58 -8.53 1.63
CA ALA A 30 -8.01 -8.53 3.02
C ALA A 30 -7.97 -7.12 3.64
N TYR A 31 -6.93 -6.34 3.36
CA TYR A 31 -6.85 -4.95 3.83
C TYR A 31 -7.93 -4.06 3.20
N TYR A 32 -8.19 -4.20 1.90
CA TYR A 32 -9.27 -3.50 1.23
C TYR A 32 -10.63 -3.86 1.86
N GLN A 33 -10.88 -5.14 2.12
CA GLN A 33 -12.11 -5.60 2.76
C GLN A 33 -12.26 -5.02 4.17
N ARG A 34 -11.22 -5.10 5.02
CA ARG A 34 -11.23 -4.44 6.34
C ARG A 34 -11.56 -2.95 6.25
N LYS A 35 -11.12 -2.25 5.20
CA LYS A 35 -11.48 -0.84 4.98
C LYS A 35 -12.95 -0.67 4.60
N ARG A 36 -13.51 -1.57 3.78
CA ARG A 36 -14.94 -1.60 3.45
C ARG A 36 -15.79 -1.89 4.69
N ASP A 37 -15.37 -2.84 5.52
CA ASP A 37 -16.04 -3.22 6.78
C ASP A 37 -16.01 -2.07 7.81
N GLN A 38 -14.97 -1.23 7.78
CA GLN A 38 -14.87 0.02 8.55
C GLN A 38 -15.77 1.15 8.00
N GLY A 39 -16.69 0.86 7.09
CA GLY A 39 -17.59 1.85 6.47
C GLY A 39 -16.93 2.75 5.43
N LYS A 40 -15.70 2.49 5.00
CA LYS A 40 -15.06 3.31 3.95
C LYS A 40 -15.65 2.96 2.58
N HIS A 41 -15.98 4.00 1.82
CA HIS A 41 -16.43 3.85 0.45
C HIS A 41 -15.29 3.35 -0.45
N HIS A 42 -15.61 2.72 -1.58
CA HIS A 42 -14.60 2.24 -2.54
C HIS A 42 -13.56 3.33 -2.88
N ASN A 43 -14.05 4.55 -3.14
CA ASN A 43 -13.23 5.72 -3.48
C ASN A 43 -12.29 6.16 -2.35
N GLN A 44 -12.49 5.69 -1.12
CA GLN A 44 -11.61 5.92 0.03
C GLN A 44 -10.72 4.70 0.31
N ALA A 45 -11.25 3.49 0.13
CA ALA A 45 -10.54 2.24 0.36
C ALA A 45 -9.41 2.02 -0.66
N VAL A 46 -9.62 2.35 -1.94
CA VAL A 46 -8.58 2.21 -2.98
C VAL A 46 -7.40 3.15 -2.74
N PRO A 47 -7.58 4.46 -2.48
CA PRO A 47 -6.45 5.32 -2.11
C PRO A 47 -5.74 4.88 -0.83
N ALA A 48 -6.47 4.38 0.17
CA ALA A 48 -5.86 3.87 1.40
C ALA A 48 -4.98 2.63 1.13
N LEU A 49 -5.41 1.75 0.22
CA LEU A 49 -4.62 0.62 -0.24
C LEU A 49 -3.39 1.08 -1.03
N ALA A 50 -3.56 1.99 -1.99
CA ALA A 50 -2.46 2.56 -2.78
C ALA A 50 -1.38 3.16 -1.88
N HIS A 51 -1.79 3.93 -0.87
CA HIS A 51 -0.87 4.52 0.10
C HIS A 51 -0.10 3.46 0.90
N ARG A 52 -0.79 2.41 1.39
CA ARG A 52 -0.14 1.29 2.08
C ARG A 52 0.95 0.66 1.20
N ARG A 53 0.66 0.43 -0.08
CA ARG A 53 1.61 -0.18 -1.01
C ARG A 53 2.84 0.67 -1.26
N ILE A 54 2.67 1.98 -1.42
CA ILE A 54 3.80 2.92 -1.57
C ILE A 54 4.68 2.85 -0.33
N LEU A 55 4.08 2.88 0.87
CA LEU A 55 4.84 2.82 2.11
C LEU A 55 5.61 1.51 2.25
N THR A 56 4.99 0.37 1.89
CA THR A 56 5.68 -0.93 1.90
C THR A 56 6.82 -0.96 0.90
N LEU A 57 6.60 -0.53 -0.36
CA LEU A 57 7.66 -0.49 -1.38
C LEU A 57 8.81 0.44 -0.99
N HIS A 58 8.49 1.62 -0.44
CA HIS A 58 9.48 2.57 0.03
C HIS A 58 10.30 1.98 1.20
N ALA A 59 9.65 1.30 2.14
CA ALA A 59 10.34 0.62 3.24
C ALA A 59 11.24 -0.52 2.75
N THR A 60 10.77 -1.34 1.79
CA THR A 60 11.56 -2.46 1.25
C THR A 60 12.79 -1.97 0.49
N ILE A 61 12.64 -0.91 -0.31
CA ILE A 61 13.76 -0.30 -1.04
C ILE A 61 14.76 0.33 -0.05
N ARG A 62 14.25 1.10 0.93
CA ARG A 62 15.10 1.78 1.92
C ARG A 62 15.91 0.80 2.77
N ASN A 63 15.33 -0.33 3.13
CA ASN A 63 15.95 -1.31 4.02
C ASN A 63 16.68 -2.43 3.26
N ASN A 64 16.68 -2.40 1.92
CA ASN A 64 17.18 -3.48 1.07
C ASN A 64 16.60 -4.87 1.43
N THR A 65 15.33 -4.90 1.82
CA THR A 65 14.63 -6.14 2.23
C THR A 65 13.68 -6.60 1.15
N LEU A 66 13.50 -7.92 1.02
CA LEU A 66 12.49 -8.50 0.14
C LEU A 66 11.07 -8.10 0.58
N TYR A 67 10.16 -8.02 -0.40
CA TYR A 67 8.76 -7.72 -0.14
C TYR A 67 8.11 -8.86 0.66
N THR A 68 7.60 -8.53 1.85
CA THR A 68 6.77 -9.44 2.64
C THR A 68 5.32 -8.94 2.64
N PRO A 69 4.35 -9.73 2.16
CA PRO A 69 2.96 -9.24 1.99
C PRO A 69 2.31 -8.80 3.31
N ASN A 70 2.72 -9.41 4.42
CA ASN A 70 2.24 -9.08 5.75
C ASN A 70 3.18 -8.16 6.53
N GLN A 71 3.88 -7.21 5.88
CA GLN A 71 4.79 -6.32 6.59
C GLN A 71 4.01 -5.34 7.51
N PRO A 72 4.01 -5.43 8.88
CA PRO A 72 3.58 -4.33 9.73
C PRO A 72 4.17 -2.99 9.31
N ARG A 73 3.33 -1.97 9.43
CA ARG A 73 3.68 -0.56 9.22
C ARG A 73 4.83 -0.11 10.14
N ASN A 74 5.06 -0.86 11.22
CA ASN A 74 6.12 -0.64 12.21
C ASN A 74 7.21 -1.72 12.15
N TYR A 75 7.50 -2.31 10.98
CA TYR A 75 8.66 -3.20 10.84
C TYR A 75 9.94 -2.44 11.18
N LEU A 76 10.38 -2.56 12.43
CA LEU A 76 11.77 -2.47 12.80
C LEU A 76 12.42 -3.77 12.29
N PRO A 77 13.44 -3.68 11.42
CA PRO A 77 14.13 -4.89 10.97
C PRO A 77 14.70 -5.62 12.19
N PRO A 78 14.78 -6.97 12.17
CA PRO A 78 15.69 -7.68 13.07
C PRO A 78 17.07 -7.06 12.85
N ARG A 79 17.68 -6.53 13.92
CA ARG A 79 19.11 -6.21 13.88
C ARG A 79 19.79 -7.53 13.56
N HIS A 80 20.38 -7.65 12.37
CA HIS A 80 21.30 -8.73 12.10
C HIS A 80 22.45 -8.56 13.09
N THR A 81 22.39 -9.25 14.23
CA THR A 81 23.57 -9.52 15.04
C THR A 81 24.39 -10.53 14.27
N THR A 82 25.50 -10.03 13.75
CA THR A 82 26.73 -10.68 13.27
C THR A 82 26.62 -12.11 12.76
#